data_AF-A0A2N5KBQ9-F1
#
_entry.id   AF-A0A2N5KBQ9-F1
#
_cell.length_a   1.000
_cell.length_b   1.000
_cell.length_c   1.000
_cell.angle_alpha   90.00
_cell.angle_beta   90.00
_cell.angle_gamma   90.00
#
_symmetry.space_group_name_H-M   'P 1'
#
loop_
_entity.id
_entity.type
_entity.pdbx_description
1 polymer ?
#
loop_
_entity_poly.entity_id
_entity_poly.type
_entity_poly.pdbx_seq_one_letter_code
_entity_poly.pdbx_strand_id
1 'polypeptide(L)'
;MERIRPILERKARLGVDAWGGRDTEVQHIVAPIEQTLQHEFPDYHPFPFGPKRHIAQLVRHMLLAEPLVDVFAACFKDVTEQEIDELMQSFEFKNCVQRTELAQLLASYAA
;
A
#
# COMPACT_ATOMS: atom_id res chain seq x y z
N MET A 1 3.99 -14.81 -1.14
CA MET A 1 4.57 -13.69 -1.92
C MET A 1 6.01 -13.45 -1.44
N GLU A 2 6.93 -14.35 -1.81
CA GLU A 2 8.27 -14.40 -1.23
C GLU A 2 9.23 -13.36 -1.83
N ARG A 3 9.32 -13.31 -3.17
CA ARG A 3 10.30 -12.46 -3.88
C ARG A 3 10.16 -10.98 -3.55
N ILE A 4 8.93 -10.50 -3.39
CA ILE A 4 8.62 -9.10 -3.08
C ILE A 4 8.46 -8.83 -1.58
N ARG A 5 8.76 -9.80 -0.71
CA ARG A 5 8.65 -9.62 0.75
C ARG A 5 9.37 -8.36 1.27
N PRO A 6 10.60 -8.03 0.83
CA PRO A 6 11.31 -6.85 1.34
C PRO A 6 10.56 -5.53 1.11
N ILE A 7 9.90 -5.39 -0.04
CA ILE A 7 9.07 -4.20 -0.29
C ILE A 7 7.76 -4.29 0.50
N LEU A 8 7.10 -5.45 0.60
CA LEU A 8 5.85 -5.60 1.34
C LEU A 8 6.00 -5.20 2.82
N GLU A 9 7.10 -5.62 3.46
CA GLU A 9 7.40 -5.25 4.85
C GLU A 9 7.64 -3.75 5.01
N ARG A 10 8.39 -3.13 4.09
CA ARG A 10 8.60 -1.67 4.10
C ARG A 10 7.30 -0.91 3.88
N LYS A 11 6.46 -1.38 2.95
CA LYS A 11 5.14 -0.77 2.66
C LYS A 11 4.22 -0.85 3.88
N ALA A 12 4.20 -2.00 4.57
CA ALA A 12 3.40 -2.19 5.77
C ALA A 12 3.85 -1.27 6.92
N ARG A 13 5.16 -1.18 7.17
CA ARG A 13 5.72 -0.30 8.20
C ARG A 13 5.48 1.18 7.90
N LEU A 14 5.71 1.60 6.66
CA LEU A 14 5.60 3.01 6.28
C LEU A 14 4.17 3.46 5.95
N GLY A 15 3.24 2.51 5.80
CA GLY A 15 1.85 2.79 5.46
C GLY A 15 1.70 3.50 4.12
N VAL A 16 2.50 3.15 3.12
CA VAL A 16 2.56 3.89 1.83
C VAL A 16 1.45 3.49 0.84
N ASP A 17 0.76 2.38 1.10
CA ASP A 17 -0.38 1.99 0.27
C ASP A 17 -1.59 2.85 0.57
N ALA A 18 -2.12 3.49 -0.49
CA ALA A 18 -3.30 4.34 -0.39
C ALA A 18 -4.55 3.59 0.11
N TRP A 19 -4.56 2.26 0.01
CA TRP A 19 -5.62 1.38 0.49
C TRP A 19 -5.04 0.24 1.31
N GLY A 20 -5.64 -0.04 2.47
CA GLY A 20 -5.22 -1.14 3.35
C GLY A 20 -3.97 -0.88 4.19
N GLY A 21 -3.26 0.23 3.98
CA GLY A 21 -2.13 0.67 4.79
C GLY A 21 -2.55 1.34 6.11
N ARG A 22 -1.73 1.19 7.16
CA ARG A 22 -1.86 1.91 8.44
C ARG A 22 -0.62 2.78 8.66
N ASP A 23 -0.79 3.94 9.27
CA ASP A 23 0.31 4.86 9.62
C ASP A 23 0.81 4.70 11.05
N THR A 24 0.42 3.63 11.73
CA THR A 24 0.72 3.40 13.16
C THR A 24 2.20 3.52 13.49
N GLU A 25 3.11 3.07 12.62
CA GLU A 25 4.56 3.13 12.86
C GLU A 25 5.20 4.46 12.42
N VAL A 26 4.49 5.30 11.66
CA VAL A 26 4.98 6.59 11.15
C VAL A 26 4.17 7.79 11.67
N GLN A 27 3.28 7.56 12.63
CA GLN A 27 2.42 8.60 13.20
C GLN A 27 3.24 9.77 13.76
N HIS A 28 4.42 9.50 14.34
CA HIS A 28 5.34 10.52 14.86
C HIS A 28 5.87 11.48 13.78
N ILE A 29 5.81 11.11 12.49
CA ILE A 29 6.18 11.94 11.35
C ILE A 29 4.96 12.69 10.81
N VAL A 30 3.82 12.00 10.68
CA VAL A 30 2.61 12.52 10.02
C VAL A 30 1.81 13.45 10.95
N ALA A 31 1.69 13.12 12.25
CA ALA A 31 0.88 13.89 13.19
C ALA A 31 1.33 15.35 13.34
N PRO A 32 2.64 15.68 13.41
CA PRO A 32 3.08 17.08 13.42
C PRO A 32 2.65 17.87 12.17
N ILE A 33 2.63 17.23 10.99
CA ILE A 33 2.19 17.85 9.74
C ILE A 33 0.67 18.12 9.80
N GLU A 34 -0.11 17.14 10.26
CA GLU A 34 -1.56 17.31 10.47
C GLU A 34 -1.87 18.45 11.44
N GLN A 35 -1.18 18.50 12.58
CA GLN A 35 -1.36 19.54 13.59
C GLN A 35 -0.98 20.92 13.05
N THR A 36 0.12 21.02 12.31
CA THR A 36 0.56 22.29 11.71
C THR A 36 -0.47 22.79 10.70
N LEU A 37 -0.95 21.91 9.81
CA LEU A 37 -1.96 22.28 8.82
C LEU A 37 -3.28 22.72 9.48
N GLN A 38 -3.68 22.04 10.56
CA GLN A 38 -4.88 22.40 11.32
C GLN A 38 -4.74 23.74 12.05
N HIS A 39 -3.55 24.05 12.58
CA HIS A 39 -3.31 25.29 13.31
C HIS A 39 -3.25 26.51 12.38
N GLU A 40 -2.46 26.42 11.31
CA GLU A 40 -2.19 27.54 10.40
C GLU A 40 -3.32 27.74 9.38
N PHE A 41 -4.03 26.67 9.02
CA PHE A 41 -5.05 26.70 7.97
C PHE A 41 -6.34 25.97 8.40
N PRO A 42 -7.06 26.46 9.43
CA PRO A 42 -8.23 25.77 9.99
C PRO A 42 -9.37 25.56 8.98
N ASP A 43 -9.49 26.44 7.98
CA ASP A 43 -10.53 26.37 6.92
C ASP A 43 -10.09 25.55 5.69
N TYR A 44 -8.92 24.91 5.74
CA TYR A 44 -8.40 24.13 4.62
C TYR A 44 -9.09 22.76 4.51
N HIS A 45 -10.05 22.67 3.57
CA HIS A 45 -10.83 21.48 3.31
C HIS A 45 -10.66 20.99 1.87
N PRO A 46 -9.52 20.34 1.54
CA PRO A 46 -9.28 19.88 0.19
C PRO A 46 -10.27 18.76 -0.19
N PHE A 47 -10.91 18.93 -1.34
CA PHE A 47 -11.69 17.88 -1.99
C PHE A 47 -10.77 16.75 -2.47
N PRO A 48 -11.21 15.47 -2.51
CA PRO A 48 -12.52 14.96 -2.07
C PRO A 48 -12.58 14.48 -0.62
N PHE A 49 -11.45 14.29 0.05
CA PHE A 49 -11.39 13.50 1.27
C PHE A 49 -10.79 14.25 2.48
N GLY A 50 -10.68 15.57 2.38
CA GLY A 50 -10.25 16.42 3.48
C GLY A 50 -8.74 16.40 3.75
N PRO A 51 -8.29 17.21 4.72
CA PRO A 51 -6.88 17.53 4.91
C PRO A 51 -6.03 16.31 5.28
N LYS A 52 -6.53 15.41 6.13
CA LYS A 52 -5.79 14.20 6.54
C LYS A 52 -5.47 13.29 5.35
N ARG A 53 -6.45 13.03 4.49
CA ARG A 53 -6.25 12.20 3.29
C ARG A 53 -5.32 12.88 2.31
N HIS A 54 -5.41 14.20 2.18
CA HIS A 54 -4.50 14.96 1.33
C HIS A 54 -3.05 14.89 1.84
N ILE A 55 -2.82 15.04 3.14
CA ILE A 55 -1.50 14.85 3.75
C ILE A 55 -0.98 13.43 3.51
N ALA A 56 -1.80 12.40 3.77
CA ALA A 56 -1.40 11.01 3.54
C ALA A 56 -0.99 10.76 2.08
N GLN A 57 -1.72 11.37 1.12
CA GLN A 57 -1.38 11.31 -0.30
C GLN A 57 0.02 11.88 -0.57
N LEU A 58 0.27 13.11 -0.13
CA LEU A 58 1.53 13.81 -0.42
C LEU A 58 2.72 13.17 0.30
N VAL A 59 2.54 12.80 1.56
CA VAL A 59 3.64 12.33 2.41
C VAL A 59 3.85 10.83 2.26
N ARG A 60 2.83 10.01 2.52
CA ARG A 60 3.00 8.55 2.55
C ARG A 60 2.92 7.93 1.17
N HIS A 61 1.92 8.29 0.38
CA HIS A 61 1.65 7.62 -0.90
C HIS A 61 2.46 8.18 -2.08
N MET A 62 3.16 9.30 -1.89
CA MET A 62 4.05 9.90 -2.88
C MET A 62 5.48 9.96 -2.32
N LEU A 63 5.77 10.86 -1.39
CA LEU A 63 7.14 11.10 -0.92
C LEU A 63 7.83 9.86 -0.34
N LEU A 64 7.17 9.13 0.57
CA LEU A 64 7.75 7.91 1.17
C LEU A 64 7.64 6.68 0.25
N ALA A 65 6.71 6.71 -0.71
CA ALA A 65 6.51 5.62 -1.65
C ALA A 65 7.55 5.62 -2.78
N GLU A 66 7.95 6.80 -3.26
CA GLU A 66 8.82 6.98 -4.42
C GLU A 66 10.12 6.15 -4.35
N PRO A 67 10.90 6.16 -3.24
CA PRO A 67 12.16 5.41 -3.18
C PRO A 67 11.96 3.89 -3.15
N LEU A 68 10.74 3.40 -2.94
CA LEU A 68 10.46 1.97 -2.95
C LEU A 68 10.41 1.39 -4.37
N VAL A 69 10.36 2.22 -5.41
CA VAL A 69 10.44 1.77 -6.81
C VAL A 69 11.74 1.00 -7.05
N ASP A 70 12.88 1.55 -6.62
CA ASP A 70 14.18 0.90 -6.77
C ASP A 70 14.27 -0.39 -5.92
N VAL A 71 13.63 -0.40 -4.76
CA VAL A 71 13.56 -1.59 -3.89
C VAL A 71 12.77 -2.71 -4.57
N PHE A 72 11.67 -2.34 -5.25
CA PHE A 72 10.89 -3.30 -6.04
C PHE A 72 11.71 -3.82 -7.22
N ALA A 73 12.33 -2.93 -7.99
CA ALA A 73 13.15 -3.31 -9.15
C ALA A 73 14.30 -4.24 -8.74
N ALA A 74 14.94 -3.97 -7.61
CA ALA A 74 16.02 -4.80 -7.07
C ALA A 74 15.57 -6.25 -6.77
N CYS A 75 14.30 -6.50 -6.47
CA CYS A 75 13.77 -7.86 -6.30
C CYS A 75 13.85 -8.72 -7.57
N PHE A 76 14.07 -8.10 -8.74
CA PHE A 76 14.06 -8.76 -10.04
C PHE A 76 15.38 -8.67 -10.83
N LYS A 77 16.41 -8.01 -10.27
CA LYS A 77 17.65 -7.66 -10.98
C LYS A 77 18.35 -8.86 -11.67
N ASP A 78 18.31 -10.02 -11.03
CA ASP A 78 19.04 -11.22 -11.47
C ASP A 78 18.09 -12.39 -11.83
N VAL A 79 16.83 -12.09 -12.16
CA VAL A 79 15.84 -13.11 -12.52
C VAL A 79 16.15 -13.67 -13.90
N THR A 80 16.24 -15.00 -13.97
CA THR A 80 16.45 -15.76 -15.20
C THR A 80 15.15 -15.96 -15.99
N GLU A 81 15.25 -16.29 -17.29
CA GLU A 81 14.08 -16.59 -18.14
C GLU A 81 13.22 -17.72 -17.55
N GLN A 82 13.85 -18.78 -17.02
CA GLN A 82 13.13 -19.86 -16.35
C GLN A 82 12.36 -19.37 -15.11
N GLU A 83 12.98 -18.52 -14.28
CA GLU A 83 12.29 -17.95 -13.12
C GLU A 83 11.17 -17.00 -13.53
N ILE A 84 11.25 -16.32 -14.67
CA ILE A 84 10.15 -15.53 -15.23
C ILE A 84 8.96 -16.45 -15.52
N ASP A 85 9.18 -17.60 -16.17
CA ASP A 85 8.11 -18.57 -16.44
C ASP A 85 7.45 -19.04 -15.14
N GLU A 86 8.24 -19.36 -14.11
CA GLU A 86 7.72 -19.74 -12.78
C GLU A 86 6.93 -18.60 -12.12
N LEU A 87 7.40 -17.35 -12.22
CA LEU A 87 6.69 -16.18 -11.71
C LEU A 87 5.36 -15.97 -12.43
N MET A 88 5.33 -16.15 -13.75
CA MET A 88 4.11 -16.02 -14.54
C MET A 88 3.08 -17.09 -14.17
N GLN A 89 3.50 -18.30 -13.84
CA GLN A 89 2.62 -19.35 -13.33
C GLN A 89 1.94 -18.97 -12.00
N SER A 90 2.50 -18.05 -11.20
CA SER A 90 1.89 -17.61 -9.94
C SER A 90 0.51 -16.94 -10.12
N PHE A 91 0.22 -16.43 -11.33
CA PHE A 91 -1.08 -15.84 -11.66
C PHE A 91 -2.14 -16.87 -12.08
N GLU A 92 -1.76 -18.14 -12.24
CA GLU A 92 -2.73 -19.17 -12.59
C GLU A 92 -3.79 -19.34 -11.48
N PHE A 93 -5.03 -19.57 -11.90
CA PHE A 93 -6.15 -19.71 -10.96
C PHE A 93 -5.94 -20.84 -9.94
N LYS A 94 -5.30 -21.94 -10.35
CA LYS A 94 -4.96 -23.08 -9.49
C LYS A 94 -4.01 -22.71 -8.34
N ASN A 95 -3.23 -21.63 -8.52
CA ASN A 95 -2.29 -21.11 -7.53
C ASN A 95 -2.88 -19.95 -6.71
N CYS A 96 -4.09 -19.48 -7.05
CA CYS A 96 -4.80 -18.46 -6.29
C CYS A 96 -5.48 -19.06 -5.06
N VAL A 97 -5.40 -18.35 -3.93
CA VAL A 97 -6.12 -18.73 -2.70
C VAL A 97 -7.46 -18.02 -2.65
N GLN A 98 -8.55 -18.79 -2.60
CA GLN A 98 -9.88 -18.20 -2.44
C GLN A 98 -10.05 -17.62 -1.03
N ARG A 99 -10.57 -16.39 -0.96
CA ARG A 99 -11.06 -15.80 0.29
C ARG A 99 -12.44 -16.35 0.62
N THR A 100 -12.47 -17.57 1.15
CA THR A 100 -13.70 -18.35 1.39
C THR A 100 -14.70 -17.60 2.27
N GLU A 101 -14.26 -16.98 3.36
CA GLU A 101 -15.13 -16.20 4.26
C GLU A 101 -15.80 -15.03 3.54
N LEU A 102 -15.03 -14.25 2.78
CA LEU A 102 -15.56 -13.13 2.01
C LEU A 102 -16.52 -13.62 0.90
N ALA A 103 -16.17 -14.71 0.22
CA ALA A 103 -17.01 -15.28 -0.84
C ALA A 103 -18.36 -15.77 -0.28
N GLN A 104 -18.34 -16.46 0.88
CA GLN A 104 -19.54 -16.92 1.57
C GLN A 104 -20.40 -15.74 2.04
N LEU A 105 -19.77 -14.70 2.60
CA LEU A 105 -20.47 -13.50 3.02
C LEU A 105 -21.15 -12.81 1.83
N LEU A 106 -20.45 -12.58 0.73
CA LEU A 106 -21.05 -11.96 -0.45
C LEU A 106 -22.20 -12.79 -1.03
N ALA A 107 -22.04 -14.11 -1.06
CA ALA A 107 -23.08 -15.02 -1.54
C ALA A 107 -24.37 -14.94 -0.71
N SER A 108 -24.28 -14.70 0.61
CA SER A 108 -25.46 -14.58 1.46
C SER A 108 -26.32 -13.32 1.20
N TYR A 109 -25.78 -12.32 0.48
CA TYR A 109 -26.49 -11.09 0.11
C TYR A 109 -26.87 -11.03 -1.38
N ALA A 110 -26.55 -12.06 -2.16
CA ALA A 110 -26.83 -12.11 -3.60
C ALA A 110 -28.18 -12.77 -3.95
N ALA A 111 -28.94 -13.22 -2.94
CA ALA A 111 -30.29 -13.78 -3.08
C ALA A 111 -31.35 -12.69 -2.97
#